data_AF-A0A1E3H0L5-F1
#
_entry.id   AF-A0A1E3H0L5-F1
#
_cell.length_a   1.000
_cell.length_b   1.000
_cell.length_c   1.000
_cell.angle_alpha   90.00
_cell.angle_beta   90.00
_cell.angle_gamma   90.00
#
_symmetry.space_group_name_H-M   'P 1'
#
loop_
_entity.id
_entity.type
_entity.pdbx_description
1 polymer ?
#
loop_
_entity_poly.entity_id
_entity_poly.type
_entity_poly.pdbx_seq_one_letter_code
_entity_poly.pdbx_strand_id
1 'polypeptide(L)'
;MPAVLAAIARHRMTIVFVNTRSQAERIFSELWRINEATLPIALHHGSLDAGQRRKVEAAMSAGALRAVVATSTLDLGLDWGDVDLVIHVARRRGRAALPSASAAPTTAWTSRAGRSWCRPTASR
;
A
#
# COMPACT_ATOMS: atom_id res chain seq x y z
N MET A 1 -3.60 -5.52 -9.62
CA MET A 1 -4.44 -5.69 -8.39
C MET A 1 -5.55 -4.62 -8.27
N PRO A 2 -6.77 -4.83 -8.83
CA PRO A 2 -7.74 -3.75 -9.02
C PRO A 2 -8.24 -3.07 -7.73
N ALA A 3 -8.56 -3.83 -6.69
CA ALA A 3 -9.09 -3.28 -5.44
C ALA A 3 -8.12 -2.31 -4.74
N VAL A 4 -6.81 -2.59 -4.79
CA VAL A 4 -5.77 -1.71 -4.21
C VAL A 4 -5.66 -0.41 -5.00
N LEU A 5 -5.64 -0.46 -6.33
CA LEU A 5 -5.63 0.74 -7.17
C LEU A 5 -6.89 1.60 -6.96
N ALA A 6 -8.07 0.97 -6.96
CA ALA A 6 -9.35 1.67 -6.78
C ALA A 6 -9.45 2.39 -5.43
N ALA A 7 -8.79 1.87 -4.38
CA ALA A 7 -8.73 2.52 -3.09
C ALA A 7 -7.64 3.60 -3.01
N ILE A 8 -6.48 3.42 -3.64
CA ILE A 8 -5.48 4.49 -3.85
C ILE A 8 -6.13 5.70 -4.55
N ALA A 9 -6.96 5.44 -5.57
CA ALA A 9 -7.68 6.49 -6.28
C ALA A 9 -8.64 7.30 -5.38
N ARG A 10 -9.18 6.69 -4.31
CA ARG A 10 -10.18 7.29 -3.39
C ARG A 10 -9.61 8.03 -2.18
N HIS A 11 -8.31 7.88 -1.90
CA HIS A 11 -7.65 8.39 -0.69
C HIS A 11 -6.57 9.39 -1.06
N ARG A 12 -6.27 10.41 -0.23
CA ARG A 12 -5.27 11.46 -0.53
C ARG A 12 -3.85 10.90 -0.62
N MET A 13 -3.46 10.04 0.32
CA MET A 13 -2.15 9.39 0.33
C MET A 13 -2.21 8.02 1.00
N THR A 14 -1.89 6.97 0.23
CA THR A 14 -1.96 5.57 0.67
C THR A 14 -0.57 4.96 0.88
N ILE A 15 -0.32 4.31 2.03
CA ILE A 15 0.87 3.46 2.20
C ILE A 15 0.47 1.99 2.01
N VAL A 16 1.20 1.27 1.15
CA VAL A 16 1.05 -0.17 0.93
C VAL A 16 2.23 -0.90 1.56
N PHE A 17 2.09 -1.31 2.82
CA PHE A 17 3.09 -2.10 3.52
C PHE A 17 3.12 -3.55 3.06
N VAL A 18 4.33 -4.04 2.82
CA VAL A 18 4.63 -5.42 2.44
C VAL A 18 5.76 -5.99 3.30
N ASN A 19 5.90 -7.32 3.32
CA ASN A 19 6.85 -7.99 4.22
C ASN A 19 8.25 -8.17 3.62
N THR A 20 8.41 -8.10 2.30
CA THR A 20 9.72 -8.32 1.62
C THR A 20 9.92 -7.40 0.42
N ARG A 21 11.19 -7.14 0.07
CA ARG A 21 11.58 -6.31 -1.09
C ARG A 21 10.99 -6.83 -2.40
N SER A 22 11.14 -8.13 -2.67
CA SER A 22 10.58 -8.79 -3.86
C SER A 22 9.05 -8.77 -3.88
N GLN A 23 8.39 -8.72 -2.71
CA GLN A 23 6.96 -8.46 -2.65
C GLN A 23 6.66 -7.00 -3.03
N ALA A 24 7.46 -6.03 -2.58
CA ALA A 24 7.26 -4.61 -2.90
C ALA A 24 7.36 -4.38 -4.41
N GLU A 25 8.43 -4.88 -5.04
CA GLU A 25 8.66 -4.86 -6.49
C GLU A 25 7.49 -5.52 -7.25
N ARG A 26 7.07 -6.73 -6.84
CA ARG A 26 5.95 -7.44 -7.49
C ARG A 26 4.63 -6.67 -7.39
N ILE A 27 4.31 -6.13 -6.21
CA ILE A 27 3.07 -5.37 -5.97
C ILE A 27 3.11 -4.06 -6.75
N PHE A 28 4.26 -3.38 -6.79
CA PHE A 28 4.47 -2.16 -7.57
C PHE A 28 4.27 -2.41 -9.07
N SER A 29 4.93 -3.43 -9.64
CA SER A 29 4.76 -3.81 -11.06
C SER A 29 3.32 -4.20 -11.40
N GLU A 30 2.62 -4.92 -10.52
CA GLU A 30 1.20 -5.27 -10.69
C GLU A 30 0.24 -4.09 -10.54
N LEU A 31 0.63 -3.02 -9.83
CA LEU A 31 -0.13 -1.77 -9.77
C LEU A 31 0.14 -0.94 -11.02
N TRP A 32 1.41 -0.75 -11.38
CA TRP A 32 1.86 -0.01 -12.56
C TRP A 32 1.19 -0.52 -13.85
N ARG A 33 1.17 -1.84 -14.06
CA ARG A 33 0.56 -2.49 -15.22
C ARG A 33 -0.94 -2.21 -15.40
N ILE A 34 -1.67 -1.89 -14.33
CA ILE A 34 -3.12 -1.60 -14.37
C ILE A 34 -3.43 -0.12 -14.08
N ASN A 35 -2.41 0.74 -13.98
CA ASN A 35 -2.56 2.14 -13.59
C ASN A 35 -2.91 3.02 -14.80
N GLU A 36 -4.05 2.74 -15.43
CA GLU A 36 -4.55 3.47 -16.61
C GLU A 36 -4.70 4.97 -16.34
N ALA A 37 -5.07 5.34 -15.11
CA ALA A 37 -5.20 6.73 -14.64
C ALA A 37 -3.87 7.38 -14.21
N THR A 38 -2.73 6.74 -14.51
CA THR A 38 -1.34 7.24 -14.28
C THR A 38 -1.09 7.85 -12.90
N LEU A 39 -1.77 7.34 -11.87
CA LEU A 39 -1.65 7.83 -10.49
C LEU A 39 -0.17 7.77 -10.05
N PRO A 40 0.41 8.84 -9.48
CA PRO A 40 1.79 8.81 -9.01
C PRO A 40 1.91 7.87 -7.80
N ILE A 41 2.41 6.67 -8.08
CA ILE A 41 2.70 5.61 -7.13
C ILE A 41 4.21 5.43 -7.13
N ALA A 42 4.83 5.37 -5.95
CA ALA A 42 6.26 5.13 -5.81
C ALA A 42 6.55 3.80 -5.08
N LEU A 43 7.79 3.34 -5.21
CA LEU A 43 8.36 2.20 -4.48
C LEU A 43 9.36 2.72 -3.45
N HIS A 44 9.37 2.17 -2.24
CA HIS A 44 10.33 2.52 -1.19
C HIS A 44 10.81 1.28 -0.42
N HIS A 45 12.10 0.96 -0.51
CA HIS A 45 12.75 -0.05 0.33
C HIS A 45 14.26 0.19 0.44
N GLY A 46 14.90 -0.38 1.45
CA GLY A 46 16.32 -0.15 1.76
C GLY A 46 17.32 -0.44 0.63
N SER A 47 16.98 -1.29 -0.36
CA SER A 47 17.83 -1.54 -1.54
C SER A 47 17.82 -0.44 -2.60
N LEU A 48 16.90 0.53 -2.56
CA LEU A 48 16.95 1.67 -3.49
C LEU A 48 18.16 2.54 -3.14
N ASP A 49 18.76 3.20 -4.12
CA ASP A 49 19.87 4.12 -3.85
C ASP A 49 19.41 5.31 -2.99
N ALA A 50 20.34 5.93 -2.28
CA ALA A 50 20.02 7.04 -1.37
C ALA A 50 19.44 8.27 -2.09
N GLY A 51 19.71 8.46 -3.38
CA GLY A 51 19.10 9.51 -4.20
C GLY A 51 17.63 9.20 -4.51
N GLN A 52 17.31 7.97 -4.93
CA GLN A 52 15.93 7.52 -5.13
C GLN A 52 15.10 7.59 -3.85
N ARG A 53 15.62 7.12 -2.71
CA ARG A 53 14.88 7.20 -1.43
C ARG A 53 14.52 8.65 -1.09
N ARG A 54 15.49 9.58 -1.12
CA ARG A 54 15.26 11.02 -0.91
C ARG A 54 14.27 11.64 -1.90
N LYS A 55 14.24 11.20 -3.16
CA LYS A 55 13.26 11.67 -4.16
C LYS A 55 11.84 11.23 -3.80
N VAL A 56 11.66 9.98 -3.39
CA VAL A 56 10.35 9.45 -2.95
C VAL A 56 9.90 10.14 -1.67
N GLU A 57 10.81 10.34 -0.73
CA GLU A 57 10.60 11.09 0.52
C GLU A 57 10.15 12.53 0.27
N ALA A 58 10.86 13.27 -0.59
CA ALA A 58 10.49 14.64 -0.94
C ALA A 58 9.15 14.72 -1.68
N ALA A 59 8.90 13.82 -2.64
CA ALA A 59 7.62 13.75 -3.34
C ALA A 59 6.45 13.39 -2.41
N MET A 60 6.69 12.53 -1.41
CA MET A 60 5.72 12.22 -0.36
C MET A 60 5.44 13.44 0.53
N SER A 61 6.48 14.12 1.01
CA SER A 61 6.35 15.32 1.85
C SER A 61 5.70 16.50 1.12
N ALA A 62 5.80 16.55 -0.21
CA ALA A 62 5.16 17.56 -1.04
C ALA A 62 3.69 17.21 -1.43
N GLY A 63 3.15 16.08 -0.96
CA GLY A 63 1.81 15.62 -1.33
C GLY A 63 1.67 15.23 -2.81
N ALA A 64 2.78 15.00 -3.51
CA ALA A 64 2.81 14.72 -4.95
C ALA A 64 2.57 13.24 -5.30
N LEU A 65 2.48 12.36 -4.30
CA LEU A 65 2.21 10.93 -4.47
C LEU A 65 0.79 10.58 -4.01
N ARG A 66 0.12 9.69 -4.75
CA ARG A 66 -1.14 9.04 -4.35
C ARG A 66 -0.87 7.81 -3.49
N ALA A 67 0.25 7.12 -3.73
CA ALA A 67 0.68 6.01 -2.88
C ALA A 67 2.19 5.73 -2.86
N VAL A 68 2.65 5.05 -1.81
CA VAL A 68 3.98 4.44 -1.71
C VAL A 68 3.84 2.96 -1.36
N VAL A 69 4.47 2.07 -2.14
CA VAL A 69 4.64 0.65 -1.81
C VAL A 69 5.92 0.49 -1.01
N ALA A 70 5.83 -0.08 0.19
CA ALA A 70 6.87 0.02 1.21
C ALA A 70 7.16 -1.31 1.92
N THR A 71 8.43 -1.66 2.10
CA THR A 71 8.82 -2.67 3.10
C THR A 71 8.75 -2.09 4.51
N SER A 72 8.53 -2.94 5.53
CA SER A 72 8.41 -2.56 6.93
C SER A 72 9.72 -2.06 7.57
N THR A 73 10.17 -0.86 7.16
CA THR A 73 11.05 0.11 7.85
C THR A 73 11.07 1.34 6.93
N LEU A 74 10.02 2.16 6.96
CA LEU A 74 10.16 3.54 6.56
C LEU A 74 10.62 4.28 7.81
N ASP A 75 11.94 4.44 7.95
CA ASP A 75 12.59 5.30 8.96
C ASP A 75 12.38 6.79 8.62
N LEU A 76 11.15 7.12 8.23
CA LEU A 76 10.75 8.47 7.89
C LEU A 76 10.35 9.15 9.18
N GLY A 77 11.30 9.90 9.74
CA GLY A 77 11.03 11.06 10.59
C GLY A 77 10.38 12.23 9.83
N LEU A 78 9.72 11.94 8.70
CA LEU A 78 8.82 12.87 8.03
C LEU A 78 7.49 12.85 8.78
N ASP A 79 6.90 14.03 8.95
CA ASP A 79 5.56 14.15 9.51
C ASP A 79 4.55 13.53 8.53
N TRP A 80 3.97 12.40 8.91
CA TRP A 80 3.04 11.61 8.10
C TRP A 80 1.64 12.25 7.97
N GLY A 81 1.55 13.58 8.14
CA GLY A 81 0.33 14.34 8.39
C GLY A 81 -0.86 13.98 7.48
N ASP A 82 -0.61 13.79 6.19
CA ASP A 82 -1.65 13.60 5.17
C ASP A 82 -1.95 12.13 4.76
N VAL A 83 -1.32 11.14 5.40
CA VAL A 83 -1.62 9.72 5.11
C VAL A 83 -3.00 9.35 5.65
N ASP A 84 -3.97 9.10 4.77
CA ASP A 84 -5.35 8.77 5.14
C ASP A 84 -5.68 7.27 5.06
N LEU A 85 -4.86 6.47 4.35
CA LEU A 85 -5.00 5.02 4.24
C LEU A 85 -3.68 4.27 4.39
N VAL A 86 -3.70 3.18 5.17
CA VAL A 86 -2.62 2.20 5.25
C VAL A 86 -3.16 0.81 4.89
N ILE A 87 -2.42 0.08 4.07
CA ILE A 87 -2.77 -1.24 3.52
C ILE A 87 -1.66 -2.22 3.89
N HIS A 88 -1.98 -3.31 4.59
CA HIS A 88 -1.02 -4.37 4.91
C HIS A 88 -1.24 -5.59 4.01
N VAL A 89 -0.28 -5.87 3.14
CA VAL A 89 -0.29 -7.01 2.20
C VAL A 89 0.48 -8.19 2.80
N ALA A 90 -0.11 -8.83 3.81
CA ALA A 90 0.48 -10.01 4.43
C ALA A 90 0.19 -11.29 3.62
N ARG A 91 1.20 -12.17 3.47
CA ARG A 91 0.94 -13.61 3.29
C ARG A 91 0.80 -14.23 4.67
N ARG A 92 -0.35 -14.83 4.99
CA ARG A 92 -0.64 -15.38 6.33
C ARG A 92 0.48 -16.32 6.82
N ARG A 93 1.14 -15.94 7.92
CA ARG A 93 1.59 -16.85 8.98
C ARG A 93 0.79 -16.46 10.23
N GLY A 94 0.05 -17.41 10.80
CA GLY A 94 -1.21 -17.11 11.48
C GLY A 94 -1.16 -17.01 13.00
N ARG A 95 -2.10 -16.20 13.52
CA ARG A 95 -2.77 -16.24 14.83
C ARG A 95 -3.71 -15.02 14.85
N ALA A 96 -5.03 -15.11 14.87
CA ALA A 96 -5.95 -16.24 14.62
C ALA A 96 -7.00 -15.77 13.56
N ALA A 97 -8.20 -16.30 13.34
CA ALA A 97 -8.84 -17.56 13.76
C ALA A 97 -9.57 -18.15 12.52
N LEU A 98 -10.74 -18.77 12.71
CA LEU A 98 -11.66 -19.27 11.67
C LEU A 98 -13.09 -18.72 11.95
N PRO A 99 -13.96 -18.56 10.93
CA PRO A 99 -14.65 -19.70 10.30
C PRO A 99 -14.47 -19.85 8.77
N SER A 100 -14.96 -20.98 8.26
CA SER A 100 -15.18 -21.36 6.84
C SER A 100 -16.13 -20.38 6.11
N ALA A 101 -16.22 -20.27 4.77
CA ALA A 101 -15.69 -21.09 3.67
C ALA A 101 -15.31 -20.21 2.44
N SER A 102 -14.62 -20.80 1.45
CA SER A 102 -14.13 -20.18 0.20
C SER A 102 -13.05 -19.08 0.38
N ALA A 103 -11.80 -19.43 0.09
CA ALA A 103 -10.66 -18.56 0.34
C ALA A 103 -10.41 -17.55 -0.80
N ALA A 104 -10.62 -16.27 -0.52
CA ALA A 104 -10.07 -15.17 -1.32
C ALA A 104 -9.02 -14.39 -0.49
N PRO A 105 -7.92 -13.90 -1.08
CA PRO A 105 -6.84 -13.25 -0.32
C PRO A 105 -7.34 -11.99 0.40
N THR A 106 -7.20 -12.00 1.72
CA THR A 106 -7.58 -10.91 2.63
C THR A 106 -6.42 -9.94 2.80
N THR A 107 -6.43 -8.84 2.07
CA THR A 107 -5.65 -7.65 2.43
C THR A 107 -6.33 -6.96 3.62
N ALA A 108 -5.58 -6.51 4.62
CA ALA A 108 -6.10 -5.75 5.77
C ALA A 108 -5.84 -4.25 5.56
N TRP A 109 -6.80 -3.41 5.94
CA TRP A 109 -6.83 -1.99 5.60
C TRP A 109 -7.24 -1.16 6.81
N THR A 110 -6.45 -0.13 7.12
CA THR A 110 -6.66 0.78 8.25
C THR A 110 -6.65 2.22 7.75
N SER A 111 -7.77 2.93 7.90
CA SER A 111 -7.87 4.35 7.54
C SER A 111 -7.81 5.24 8.78
N ARG A 112 -7.29 6.47 8.64
CA ARG A 112 -7.22 7.44 9.75
C ARG A 112 -8.60 7.81 10.31
N ALA A 113 -9.66 7.60 9.53
CA ALA A 113 -11.06 7.83 9.92
C ALA A 113 -11.69 6.72 10.78
N GLY A 114 -10.89 5.87 11.44
CA GLY A 114 -11.37 4.80 12.33
C GLY A 114 -12.14 3.67 11.65
N ARG A 115 -12.29 3.70 10.32
CA ARG A 115 -13.01 2.69 9.54
C ARG A 115 -12.04 1.66 9.00
N SER A 116 -12.13 0.43 9.51
CA SER A 116 -11.52 -0.76 8.93
C SER A 116 -12.27 -1.16 7.67
N TRP A 117 -11.64 -1.06 6.50
CA TRP A 117 -12.24 -1.47 5.24
C TRP A 117 -11.92 -2.94 4.96
N CYS A 118 -12.86 -3.83 5.24
CA CYS A 118 -12.83 -5.16 4.62
C CYS A 118 -13.15 -5.02 3.13
N ARG A 119 -12.48 -5.81 2.30
CA ARG A 119 -12.71 -5.87 0.84
C ARG A 119 -14.21 -6.02 0.57
N PRO A 120 -14.84 -5.15 -0.25
CA PRO A 120 -16.21 -5.40 -0.68
C PRO A 120 -16.21 -6.72 -1.46
N THR A 121 -16.98 -7.68 -0.96
CA THR A 121 -17.28 -8.92 -1.69
C THR A 121 -18.06 -8.52 -2.93
N ALA A 122 -17.42 -8.60 -4.10
CA ALA A 122 -18.11 -8.45 -5.37
C ALA A 122 -19.09 -9.63 -5.49
N SER A 123 -20.36 -9.35 -5.20
CA SER A 123 -21.45 -10.31 -5.27
C SER A 123 -22.12 -10.25 -6.64
N ARG A 124 -21.66 -11.10 -7.56
CA ARG A 124 -22.44 -11.79 -8.59
C ARG A 124 -21.51 -12.75 -9.34
#